data_AF-A0A950VGC0-F1
#
_entry.id   AF-A0A950VGC0-F1
#
_cell.length_a   1.000
_cell.length_b   1.000
_cell.length_c   1.000
_cell.angle_alpha   90.00
_cell.angle_beta   90.00
_cell.angle_gamma   90.00
#
_symmetry.space_group_name_H-M   'P 1'
#
loop_
_entity.id
_entity.type
_entity.pdbx_description
1 polymer ?
#
loop_
_entity_poly.entity_id
_entity_poly.type
_entity_poly.pdbx_seq_one_letter_code
_entity_poly.pdbx_strand_id
1 'polypeptide(L)' 'LRFGLRDGITRTLDQVAKLLGVTRERVRQIELRGLGKLRQPSFSKGLAALTGIN' A
#
# COMPACT_ATOMS: atom_id res chain seq x y z
N LEU A 1 -8.42 1.18 2.08
CA LEU A 1 -8.63 -0.29 2.03
C LEU A 1 -7.63 -1.04 2.90
N ARG A 2 -6.36 -1.26 2.52
CA ARG A 2 -5.43 -1.99 3.41
C ARG A 2 -4.83 -1.12 4.52
N PHE A 3 -4.28 0.04 4.15
CA PHE A 3 -3.65 0.97 5.10
C PHE A 3 -4.62 2.03 5.68
N GLY A 4 -5.93 1.87 5.50
CA GLY A 4 -6.90 2.83 6.05
C GLY A 4 -6.85 4.26 5.49
N LEU A 5 -6.06 4.56 4.45
CA LEU A 5 -5.85 5.93 3.95
C LEU A 5 -7.11 6.67 3.46
N ARG A 6 -8.23 5.97 3.25
CA ARG A 6 -9.50 6.57 2.79
C ARG A 6 -10.53 6.70 3.91
N ASP A 7 -10.60 5.70 4.77
CA ASP A 7 -11.68 5.49 5.74
C ASP A 7 -11.20 5.31 7.18
N GLY A 8 -9.90 5.44 7.44
CA GLY A 8 -9.27 5.20 8.73
C GLY A 8 -9.15 3.72 9.12
N ILE A 9 -9.79 2.81 8.38
CA ILE A 9 -9.87 1.40 8.75
C ILE A 9 -8.80 0.59 8.02
N THR A 10 -7.80 0.14 8.77
CA THR A 10 -6.82 -0.83 8.29
C THR A 10 -7.45 -2.21 8.12
N ARG A 11 -7.00 -2.94 7.10
CA ARG A 11 -7.49 -4.30 6.81
C ARG A 11 -6.33 -5.25 6.56
N THR A 12 -6.54 -6.53 6.85
CA THR A 12 -5.58 -7.59 6.53
C THR A 12 -5.60 -7.92 5.03
N LEU A 13 -4.58 -8.66 4.56
CA LEU A 13 -4.56 -9.22 3.21
C LEU A 13 -5.83 -10.02 2.90
N ASP A 14 -6.26 -10.87 3.83
CA ASP A 14 -7.44 -11.74 3.65
C ASP A 14 -8.74 -10.94 3.61
N GLN A 15 -8.87 -9.92 4.45
CA GLN A 15 -10.04 -9.04 4.41
C GLN A 15 -10.15 -8.28 3.08
N VAL A 16 -9.02 -7.79 2.56
CA VAL A 16 -8.98 -7.13 1.25
C VAL A 16 -9.24 -8.12 0.12
N ALA A 17 -8.69 -9.33 0.20
CA ALA A 17 -8.90 -10.40 -0.77
C ALA A 17 -10.38 -10.78 -0.87
N LYS A 18 -11.04 -10.98 0.27
CA LYS A 18 -12.49 -11.27 0.34
C LYS A 18 -13.32 -10.13 -0.22
N LEU A 19 -12.99 -8.88 0.10
CA LEU A 19 -13.73 -7.70 -0.36
C LEU A 19 -13.61 -7.47 -1.87
N LEU A 20 -12.47 -7.85 -2.47
CA LEU A 20 -12.20 -7.66 -3.91
C LEU A 20 -12.47 -8.92 -4.75
N GLY A 21 -12.87 -10.04 -4.14
CA GLY A 21 -13.10 -11.30 -4.86
C GLY A 21 -11.83 -11.89 -5.50
N VAL A 22 -10.66 -11.68 -4.88
CA VAL A 22 -9.36 -12.18 -5.37
C VAL A 22 -8.65 -13.00 -4.30
N THR A 23 -7.53 -13.62 -4.65
CA THR A 23 -6.72 -14.36 -3.69
C THR A 23 -5.89 -13.44 -2.80
N ARG A 24 -5.60 -13.90 -1.58
CA ARG A 24 -4.66 -13.26 -0.63
C ARG A 24 -3.31 -12.95 -1.28
N GLU A 25 -2.80 -13.91 -2.05
CA GLU A 25 -1.52 -13.79 -2.75
C GLU A 25 -1.56 -12.71 -3.83
N ARG A 26 -2.68 -12.58 -4.56
CA ARG A 26 -2.84 -11.49 -5.53
C ARG A 26 -2.76 -10.12 -4.86
N VAL A 27 -3.39 -9.94 -3.70
CA VAL A 27 -3.30 -8.71 -2.92
C VAL A 27 -1.85 -8.45 -2.45
N ARG A 28 -1.15 -9.49 -1.97
CA ARG A 28 0.26 -9.39 -1.56
C ARG A 28 1.16 -8.91 -2.71
N GLN A 29 0.99 -9.48 -3.91
CA GLN A 29 1.77 -9.08 -5.09
C GLN A 29 1.50 -7.64 -5.52
N ILE A 30 0.24 -7.21 -5.48
CA ILE A 30 -0.13 -5.81 -5.81
C ILE A 30 0.48 -4.87 -4.78
N GLU A 31 0.43 -5.19 -3.49
CA GLU A 31 1.08 -4.38 -2.45
C GLU A 31 2.59 -4.26 -2.69
N LEU A 32 3.29 -5.38 -2.92
CA LEU A 32 4.72 -5.35 -3.17
C LEU A 32 5.08 -4.49 -4.38
N ARG A 33 4.33 -4.61 -5.49
CA ARG A 33 4.52 -3.75 -6.66
C ARG A 33 4.24 -2.28 -6.35
N GLY A 34 3.20 -1.98 -5.57
CA GLY A 34 2.86 -0.61 -5.17
C GLY A 34 3.95 0.01 -4.30
N LEU A 35 4.33 -0.67 -3.22
CA LEU A 35 5.41 -0.22 -2.32
C LEU A 35 6.75 -0.09 -3.05
N GLY A 36 7.05 -1.01 -3.98
CA GLY A 36 8.25 -0.92 -4.82
C GLY A 36 8.30 0.35 -5.66
N LYS A 37 7.18 0.76 -6.26
CA LYS A 37 7.08 2.04 -6.99
C LYS A 37 7.26 3.24 -6.08
N LEU A 38 6.66 3.24 -4.89
CA LEU A 38 6.76 4.35 -3.94
C LEU A 38 8.18 4.57 -3.40
N ARG A 39 9.02 3.51 -3.40
CA ARG A 39 10.44 3.59 -3.00
C ARG A 39 11.35 4.18 -4.07
N GLN A 40 10.89 4.32 -5.32
CA GLN A 40 11.73 4.89 -6.38
C GLN A 40 11.98 6.39 -6.13
N PRO A 41 13.18 6.93 -6.42
CA PRO A 41 13.51 8.34 -6.19
C PRO A 41 12.55 9.32 -6.88
N SER A 42 12.06 8.96 -8.06
CA SER A 42 11.09 9.76 -8.82
C SER A 42 9.74 9.91 -8.12
N PHE A 43 9.35 8.96 -7.27
CA PHE A 43 8.07 8.95 -6.56
C PHE A 43 8.18 9.27 -5.06
N SER A 44 9.37 9.09 -4.48
CA SER A 44 9.59 9.27 -3.05
C SER A 44 9.91 10.71 -2.63
N LYS A 45 10.22 11.64 -3.54
CA LYS A 45 10.54 13.04 -3.16
C LYS A 45 9.46 13.70 -2.29
N GLY A 46 8.19 13.54 -2.65
CA GLY A 46 7.07 14.06 -1.85
C GLY A 46 6.86 13.29 -0.54
N LEU A 47 7.19 12.00 -0.50
CA LEU A 47 7.08 11.16 0.70
C LEU A 47 8.23 11.42 1.70
N ALA A 48 9.44 11.65 1.21
CA ALA A 48 10.61 11.96 2.02
C ALA A 48 10.41 13.26 2.81
N ALA A 49 9.84 14.29 2.15
CA ALA A 49 9.49 15.56 2.79
C ALA A 49 8.50 15.40 3.96
N LEU A 50 7.62 14.38 3.91
CA LEU A 50 6.68 14.08 5.00
C LEU A 50 7.34 13.35 6.19
N THR A 51 8.48 12.71 5.98
CA THR A 51 9.19 11.96 7.03
C THR A 51 10.26 12.76 7.76
N GLY A 52 10.57 13.98 7.29
CA GLY A 52 11.60 14.84 7.91
C GLY A 52 13.03 14.30 7.81
N ILE A 53 13.25 13.21 7.07
CA ILE A 53 14.56 12.63 6.81
C ILE A 53 15.04 13.26 5.50
N ASN A 54 15.94 14.24 5.62
CA ASN A 54 16.68 14.86 4.52
C ASN A 54 18.07 14.25 4.44
#